data_AF-A0A852W9H1-F1
#
_entry.id   AF-A0A852W9H1-F1
#
_cell.length_a   1.000
_cell.length_b   1.000
_cell.length_c   1.000
_cell.angle_alpha   90.00
_cell.angle_beta   90.00
_cell.angle_gamma   90.00
#
_symmetry.space_group_name_H-M   'P 1'
#
loop_
_entity.id
_entity.type
_entity.pdbx_description
1 polymer ?
#
loop_
_entity_poly.entity_id
_entity_poly.type
_entity_poly.pdbx_seq_one_letter_code
_entity_poly.pdbx_strand_id
1 'polypeptide(L)'
;MGGNRRAVVVGAGIAGLSCAVRLRERGWSVRVLADAPVEASTSHLAAAVWFPTRAGPRDKVLDWGRRTFTELARQAADGVPGVVMRESLTLYRTEPEPQWWADAVGEVRPARPGELPPGYAHGLRFAVPLVEMPVHLPWLAAEAGRRGIVLERRRVTSLDEAGRDADLVVHCSGMGARTLVGDTTVTPVRGQIVRVTNPGLTMSVRDEAHPGGRAYVHPRAHDCVLGGTLDDGVWDATPDPAAGEAILRRCRDIVPALRDAEVLEHLAGLRPARPEVRLEAEPATATRPRVIHDYGHGGSGITLSWGCADDVADLADAP
;
A
#
# COMPACT_ATOMS: atom_id res chain seq x y z
N MET A 1 28.39 28.06 -3.78
CA MET A 1 28.23 26.88 -4.66
C MET A 1 27.65 25.76 -3.80
N GLY A 2 26.34 25.73 -3.61
CA GLY A 2 25.70 24.68 -2.80
C GLY A 2 25.67 23.39 -3.60
N GLY A 3 26.49 22.41 -3.25
CA GLY A 3 26.47 21.10 -3.89
C GLY A 3 25.06 20.51 -3.80
N ASN A 4 24.50 20.11 -4.93
CA ASN A 4 23.15 19.53 -4.99
C ASN A 4 23.17 18.17 -4.27
N ARG A 5 22.52 18.04 -3.10
CA ARG A 5 22.49 16.80 -2.30
C ARG A 5 21.90 15.66 -3.12
N ARG A 6 22.60 14.54 -3.25
CA ARG A 6 22.24 13.41 -4.11
C ARG A 6 21.68 12.25 -3.31
N ALA A 7 20.50 11.80 -3.67
CA ALA A 7 19.87 10.62 -3.09
C ALA A 7 19.62 9.54 -4.14
N VAL A 8 19.85 8.28 -3.76
CA VAL A 8 19.45 7.11 -4.53
C VAL A 8 18.37 6.37 -3.77
N VAL A 9 17.20 6.19 -4.38
CA VAL A 9 16.11 5.36 -3.83
C VAL A 9 16.15 4.00 -4.50
N VAL A 10 16.21 2.92 -3.70
CA VAL A 10 16.20 1.54 -4.19
C VAL A 10 14.80 0.95 -4.03
N GLY A 11 14.09 0.81 -5.14
CA GLY A 11 12.71 0.34 -5.22
C GLY A 11 11.78 1.39 -5.83
N ALA A 12 10.92 0.97 -6.77
CA ALA A 12 9.95 1.83 -7.46
C ALA A 12 8.49 1.45 -7.17
N GLY A 13 8.23 0.76 -6.06
CA GLY A 13 6.89 0.62 -5.50
C GLY A 13 6.40 1.93 -4.89
N ILE A 14 5.21 1.92 -4.30
CA ILE A 14 4.61 3.15 -3.72
C ILE A 14 5.53 3.82 -2.70
N ALA A 15 6.15 3.06 -1.78
CA ALA A 15 7.04 3.60 -0.76
C ALA A 15 8.27 4.31 -1.37
N GLY A 16 8.89 3.69 -2.38
CA GLY A 16 10.04 4.27 -3.05
C GLY A 16 9.70 5.54 -3.83
N LEU A 17 8.59 5.53 -4.57
CA LEU A 17 8.17 6.70 -5.35
C LEU A 17 7.70 7.86 -4.46
N SER A 18 6.97 7.61 -3.37
CA SER A 18 6.60 8.65 -2.41
C SER A 18 7.84 9.26 -1.74
N CYS A 19 8.79 8.44 -1.30
CA CYS A 19 10.08 8.92 -0.77
C CYS A 19 10.84 9.77 -1.78
N ALA A 20 10.92 9.31 -3.04
CA ALA A 20 11.61 10.04 -4.10
C ALA A 20 10.99 11.42 -4.35
N VAL A 21 9.66 11.51 -4.36
CA VAL A 21 8.93 12.77 -4.51
C VAL A 21 9.19 13.70 -3.33
N ARG A 22 9.10 13.21 -2.08
CA ARG A 22 9.36 14.04 -0.89
C ARG A 22 10.79 14.56 -0.83
N LEU A 23 11.78 13.72 -1.13
CA LEU A 23 13.18 14.16 -1.22
C LEU A 23 13.37 15.22 -2.31
N ARG A 24 12.72 15.04 -3.46
CA ARG A 24 12.80 16.02 -4.55
C ARG A 24 12.20 17.37 -4.15
N GLU A 25 11.10 17.37 -3.41
CA GLU A 25 10.48 18.57 -2.83
C GLU A 25 11.39 19.28 -1.81
N ARG A 26 12.25 18.53 -1.10
CA ARG A 26 13.31 19.05 -0.22
C ARG A 26 14.60 19.46 -0.95
N GLY A 27 14.57 19.54 -2.29
CA GLY A 27 15.67 20.01 -3.12
C GLY A 27 16.78 18.98 -3.38
N TRP A 28 16.56 17.69 -3.09
CA TRP A 28 17.52 16.65 -3.44
C TRP A 28 17.52 16.37 -4.96
N SER A 29 18.67 15.98 -5.48
CA SER A 29 18.82 15.31 -6.77
C SER A 29 18.56 13.82 -6.58
N VAL A 30 17.45 13.31 -7.12
CA VAL A 30 16.99 11.95 -6.82
C VAL A 30 17.07 11.06 -8.04
N ARG A 31 17.63 9.85 -7.83
CA ARG A 31 17.53 8.73 -8.77
C ARG A 31 16.84 7.55 -8.11
N VAL A 32 15.91 6.91 -8.80
CA VAL A 32 15.22 5.70 -8.37
C VAL A 32 15.75 4.51 -9.17
N LEU A 33 16.22 3.47 -8.48
CA LEU A 33 16.71 2.23 -9.07
C LEU A 33 15.71 1.09 -8.80
N ALA A 34 15.26 0.41 -9.84
CA ALA A 34 14.44 -0.81 -9.73
C ALA A 34 14.80 -1.81 -10.83
N ASP A 35 14.70 -3.11 -10.55
CA ASP A 35 15.02 -4.17 -11.51
C ASP A 35 13.91 -4.42 -12.54
N ALA A 36 12.69 -4.02 -12.21
CA ALA A 36 11.47 -4.22 -12.99
C ALA A 36 10.68 -2.92 -13.17
N PRO A 37 9.82 -2.85 -14.22
CA PRO A 37 8.89 -1.74 -14.37
C PRO A 37 7.86 -1.72 -13.22
N VAL A 38 7.23 -0.56 -12.97
CA VAL A 38 6.36 -0.36 -11.80
C VAL A 38 5.14 -1.28 -11.82
N GLU A 39 4.68 -1.66 -13.00
CA GLU A 39 3.57 -2.59 -13.27
C GLU A 39 3.84 -4.00 -12.77
N ALA A 40 5.12 -4.40 -12.66
CA ALA A 40 5.51 -5.69 -12.13
C ALA A 40 5.65 -5.70 -10.59
N SER A 41 5.42 -4.57 -9.92
CA SER A 41 5.59 -4.46 -8.47
C SER A 41 4.38 -4.99 -7.69
N THR A 42 4.61 -5.44 -6.45
CA THR A 42 3.52 -5.77 -5.51
C THR A 42 2.54 -4.60 -5.32
N SER A 43 3.03 -3.35 -5.40
CA SER A 43 2.18 -2.16 -5.28
C SER A 43 1.15 -2.08 -6.39
N HIS A 44 1.48 -2.46 -7.63
CA HIS A 44 0.56 -2.40 -8.77
C HIS A 44 -0.66 -3.33 -8.59
N LEU A 45 -0.46 -4.47 -7.93
CA LEU A 45 -1.50 -5.48 -7.68
C LEU A 45 -2.42 -5.15 -6.51
N ALA A 46 -2.05 -4.17 -5.66
CA ALA A 46 -2.74 -3.95 -4.41
C ALA A 46 -4.21 -3.51 -4.61
N ALA A 47 -5.11 -4.01 -3.76
CA ALA A 47 -6.49 -3.52 -3.71
C ALA A 47 -6.55 -2.03 -3.33
N ALA A 48 -5.65 -1.62 -2.41
CA ALA A 48 -5.23 -0.25 -2.15
C ALA A 48 -6.33 0.70 -1.65
N VAL A 49 -7.18 0.21 -0.76
CA VAL A 49 -7.98 1.08 0.13
C VAL A 49 -7.16 1.41 1.37
N TRP A 50 -7.22 2.66 1.82
CA TRP A 50 -6.61 3.07 3.08
C TRP A 50 -7.27 2.26 4.20
N PHE A 51 -6.50 1.34 4.77
CA PHE A 51 -6.89 0.49 5.89
C PHE A 51 -5.61 -0.16 6.45
N PRO A 52 -5.28 0.02 7.74
CA PRO A 52 -4.08 -0.58 8.29
C PRO A 52 -4.25 -2.09 8.45
N THR A 53 -3.46 -2.85 7.69
CA THR A 53 -3.43 -4.32 7.69
C THR A 53 -1.99 -4.82 7.88
N ARG A 54 -1.75 -5.60 8.94
CA ARG A 54 -0.47 -6.30 9.18
C ARG A 54 0.74 -5.34 9.15
N ALA A 55 0.68 -4.26 9.93
CA ALA A 55 1.78 -3.34 10.12
C ALA A 55 1.86 -2.90 11.60
N GLY A 56 3.07 -2.65 12.07
CA GLY A 56 3.36 -2.14 13.41
C GLY A 56 4.61 -1.26 13.42
N PRO A 57 4.94 -0.62 14.55
CA PRO A 57 4.14 -0.59 15.78
C PRO A 57 2.90 0.32 15.62
N ARG A 58 1.86 0.07 16.44
CA ARG A 58 0.51 0.65 16.25
C ARG A 58 0.49 2.17 16.28
N ASP A 59 1.23 2.78 17.19
CA ASP A 59 1.34 4.23 17.35
C ASP A 59 1.93 4.90 16.10
N LYS A 60 3.04 4.38 15.58
CA LYS A 60 3.65 4.90 14.34
C LYS A 60 2.74 4.68 13.12
N VAL A 61 2.08 3.52 13.05
CA VAL A 61 1.12 3.20 11.98
C VAL A 61 -0.06 4.19 11.97
N LEU A 62 -0.52 4.64 13.13
CA LEU A 62 -1.56 5.66 13.21
C LEU A 62 -1.08 7.02 12.71
N ASP A 63 0.12 7.42 13.10
CA ASP A 63 0.70 8.70 12.68
C ASP A 63 0.97 8.74 11.18
N TRP A 64 1.70 7.74 10.65
CA TRP A 64 1.95 7.61 9.21
C TRP A 64 0.63 7.48 8.43
N GLY A 65 -0.31 6.71 8.98
CA GLY A 65 -1.64 6.52 8.41
C GLY A 65 -2.39 7.84 8.26
N ARG A 66 -2.42 8.67 9.31
CA ARG A 66 -3.10 9.97 9.32
C ARG A 66 -2.51 10.95 8.30
N ARG A 67 -1.18 11.04 8.23
CA ARG A 67 -0.50 11.89 7.23
C ARG A 67 -0.77 11.40 5.81
N THR A 68 -0.74 10.09 5.60
CA THR A 68 -1.05 9.49 4.31
C THR A 68 -2.50 9.67 3.90
N PHE A 69 -3.45 9.55 4.84
CA PHE A 69 -4.86 9.86 4.61
C PHE A 69 -5.01 11.30 4.12
N THR A 70 -4.39 12.25 4.81
CA THR A 70 -4.44 13.68 4.47
C THR A 70 -3.90 13.95 3.06
N GLU A 71 -2.73 13.40 2.73
CA GLU A 71 -2.13 13.54 1.40
C GLU A 71 -3.01 12.93 0.30
N LEU A 72 -3.50 11.70 0.49
CA LEU A 72 -4.33 11.04 -0.52
C LEU A 72 -5.72 11.70 -0.65
N ALA A 73 -6.29 12.24 0.43
CA ALA A 73 -7.53 13.01 0.36
C ALA A 73 -7.34 14.30 -0.45
N ARG A 74 -6.20 14.99 -0.28
CA ARG A 74 -5.82 16.14 -1.12
C ARG A 74 -5.67 15.72 -2.58
N GLN A 75 -4.95 14.64 -2.86
CA GLN A 75 -4.79 14.11 -4.22
C GLN A 75 -6.13 13.75 -4.87
N ALA A 76 -7.08 13.17 -4.13
CA ALA A 76 -8.43 12.93 -4.61
C ALA A 76 -9.16 14.24 -4.97
N ALA A 77 -9.07 15.26 -4.12
CA ALA A 77 -9.67 16.57 -4.37
C ALA A 77 -9.05 17.27 -5.60
N ASP A 78 -7.75 17.10 -5.81
CA ASP A 78 -7.02 17.64 -6.96
C ASP A 78 -7.22 16.84 -8.26
N GLY A 79 -7.98 15.74 -8.21
CA GLY A 79 -8.25 14.90 -9.37
C GLY A 79 -7.04 14.08 -9.85
N VAL A 80 -6.13 13.72 -8.93
CA VAL A 80 -4.99 12.86 -9.26
C VAL A 80 -5.49 11.51 -9.81
N PRO A 81 -4.96 11.05 -10.96
CA PRO A 81 -5.40 9.80 -11.58
C PRO A 81 -5.35 8.61 -10.64
N GLY A 82 -6.48 7.91 -10.56
CA GLY A 82 -6.67 6.71 -9.75
C GLY A 82 -6.87 6.96 -8.26
N VAL A 83 -6.91 8.19 -7.76
CA VAL A 83 -7.10 8.46 -6.32
C VAL A 83 -8.49 9.04 -6.09
N VAL A 84 -9.31 8.38 -5.27
CA VAL A 84 -10.67 8.83 -4.93
C VAL A 84 -10.96 8.66 -3.44
N MET A 85 -11.83 9.50 -2.88
CA MET A 85 -12.46 9.22 -1.60
C MET A 85 -13.60 8.23 -1.81
N ARG A 86 -13.60 7.12 -1.07
CA ARG A 86 -14.55 6.02 -1.21
C ARG A 86 -15.30 5.80 0.11
N GLU A 87 -16.62 5.96 0.07
CA GLU A 87 -17.47 5.49 1.15
C GLU A 87 -17.27 3.99 1.37
N SER A 88 -17.22 3.60 2.64
CA SER A 88 -16.91 2.25 3.09
C SER A 88 -17.85 1.83 4.19
N LEU A 89 -18.26 0.56 4.15
CA LEU A 89 -19.05 -0.10 5.19
C LEU A 89 -18.30 -1.34 5.69
N THR A 90 -17.90 -1.32 6.96
CA THR A 90 -17.43 -2.52 7.65
C THR A 90 -18.59 -3.17 8.39
N LEU A 91 -18.78 -4.46 8.17
CA LEU A 91 -19.89 -5.25 8.68
C LEU A 91 -19.46 -6.08 9.89
N TYR A 92 -20.32 -6.16 10.91
CA TYR A 92 -20.10 -6.98 12.10
C TYR A 92 -21.39 -7.71 12.53
N ARG A 93 -21.24 -8.99 12.87
CA ARG A 93 -22.36 -9.81 13.40
C ARG A 93 -22.57 -9.58 14.89
N THR A 94 -21.50 -9.29 15.61
CA THR A 94 -21.47 -8.90 17.02
C THR A 94 -21.06 -7.45 17.14
N GLU A 95 -21.33 -6.83 18.29
CA GLU A 95 -20.90 -5.46 18.54
C GLU A 95 -19.36 -5.35 18.42
N PRO A 96 -18.84 -4.44 17.58
CA PRO A 96 -17.39 -4.28 17.42
C PRO A 96 -16.80 -3.49 18.59
N GLU A 97 -15.58 -3.85 18.98
CA GLU A 97 -14.77 -2.98 19.82
C GLU A 97 -14.45 -1.65 19.10
N PRO A 98 -14.11 -0.57 19.85
CA PRO A 98 -13.62 0.66 19.26
C PRO A 98 -12.45 0.41 18.31
N GLN A 99 -12.60 0.87 17.07
CA GLN A 99 -11.61 0.64 16.04
C GLN A 99 -10.43 1.58 16.24
N TRP A 100 -9.26 1.00 16.54
CA TRP A 100 -8.07 1.75 16.89
C TRP A 100 -7.57 2.74 15.84
N TRP A 101 -7.92 2.50 14.57
CA TRP A 101 -7.57 3.32 13.42
C TRP A 101 -8.57 4.45 13.15
N ALA A 102 -9.72 4.46 13.83
CA ALA A 102 -10.79 5.41 13.57
C ALA A 102 -10.32 6.86 13.70
N ASP A 103 -9.46 7.16 14.67
CA ASP A 103 -8.97 8.52 14.88
C ASP A 103 -8.08 9.01 13.74
N ALA A 104 -7.49 8.13 12.94
CA ALA A 104 -6.60 8.49 11.84
C ALA A 104 -7.36 8.86 10.55
N VAL A 105 -8.68 8.67 10.52
CA VAL A 105 -9.54 9.04 9.39
C VAL A 105 -10.52 10.15 9.78
N GLY A 106 -11.34 10.58 8.81
CA GLY A 106 -12.44 11.49 9.07
C GLY A 106 -13.56 10.87 9.91
N GLU A 107 -14.80 11.30 9.67
CA GLU A 107 -15.95 10.80 10.42
C GLU A 107 -16.15 9.28 10.25
N VAL A 108 -16.17 8.57 11.39
CA VAL A 108 -16.60 7.17 11.48
C VAL A 108 -17.87 7.13 12.31
N ARG A 109 -18.95 6.57 11.74
CA ARG A 109 -20.23 6.45 12.42
C ARG A 109 -20.77 5.02 12.38
N PRO A 110 -21.63 4.62 13.33
CA PRO A 110 -22.42 3.42 13.20
C PRO A 110 -23.29 3.43 11.93
N ALA A 111 -23.44 2.26 11.31
CA ALA A 111 -24.40 2.03 10.26
C ALA A 111 -25.82 1.97 10.84
N ARG A 112 -26.79 2.51 10.09
CA ARG A 112 -28.22 2.44 10.41
C ARG A 112 -28.75 1.03 10.06
N PRO A 113 -29.84 0.56 10.70
CA PRO A 113 -30.40 -0.76 10.40
C PRO A 113 -30.70 -1.00 8.90
N GLY A 114 -31.19 0.01 8.17
CA GLY A 114 -31.46 -0.08 6.73
C GLY A 114 -30.22 -0.03 5.83
N GLU A 115 -29.04 0.24 6.39
CA GLU A 115 -27.75 0.23 5.67
C GLU A 115 -27.03 -1.13 5.77
N LEU A 116 -27.57 -2.07 6.56
CA LEU A 116 -26.96 -3.37 6.84
C LEU A 116 -27.59 -4.48 5.98
N PRO A 117 -26.79 -5.40 5.42
CA PRO A 117 -27.32 -6.59 4.77
C PRO A 117 -27.87 -7.58 5.81
N PRO A 118 -28.75 -8.52 5.39
CA PRO A 118 -29.26 -9.57 6.27
C PRO A 118 -28.13 -10.34 6.99
N GLY A 119 -28.35 -10.65 8.27
CA GLY A 119 -27.38 -11.38 9.09
C GLY A 119 -26.32 -10.53 9.79
N TYR A 120 -26.32 -9.21 9.59
CA TYR A 120 -25.45 -8.27 10.29
C TYR A 120 -26.25 -7.35 11.20
N ALA A 121 -25.84 -7.26 12.47
CA ALA A 121 -26.49 -6.42 13.48
C ALA A 121 -25.79 -5.07 13.66
N HIS A 122 -24.52 -4.97 13.28
CA HIS A 122 -23.71 -3.77 13.46
C HIS A 122 -22.88 -3.47 12.21
N GLY A 123 -22.50 -2.20 12.06
CA GLY A 123 -21.59 -1.77 11.01
C GLY A 123 -20.99 -0.40 11.30
N LEU A 124 -19.88 -0.10 10.64
CA LEU A 124 -19.24 1.21 10.68
C LEU A 124 -19.16 1.78 9.27
N ARG A 125 -19.63 3.02 9.10
CA ARG A 125 -19.56 3.78 7.85
C ARG A 125 -18.58 4.94 7.98
N PHE A 126 -17.77 5.12 6.95
CA PHE A 126 -16.72 6.13 6.87
C PHE A 126 -16.29 6.33 5.42
N ALA A 127 -15.55 7.40 5.13
CA ALA A 127 -14.96 7.63 3.82
C ALA A 127 -13.43 7.65 3.92
N VAL A 128 -12.76 6.88 3.06
CA VAL A 128 -11.30 6.75 3.04
C VAL A 128 -10.77 6.76 1.61
N PRO A 129 -9.49 7.13 1.40
CA PRO A 129 -8.88 7.02 0.09
C PRO A 129 -8.90 5.58 -0.45
N LEU A 130 -9.25 5.44 -1.73
CA LEU A 130 -9.02 4.27 -2.56
C LEU A 130 -8.10 4.69 -3.69
N VAL A 131 -7.04 3.91 -3.92
CA VAL A 131 -6.05 4.15 -4.96
C VAL A 131 -6.09 3.02 -5.98
N GLU A 132 -6.49 3.31 -7.21
CA GLU A 132 -6.47 2.40 -8.33
C GLU A 132 -5.03 2.24 -8.83
N MET A 133 -4.29 1.33 -8.20
CA MET A 133 -2.85 1.17 -8.42
C MET A 133 -2.43 0.94 -9.88
N PRO A 134 -3.20 0.25 -10.73
CA PRO A 134 -2.88 0.15 -12.14
C PRO A 134 -2.88 1.48 -12.91
N VAL A 135 -3.58 2.49 -12.39
CA VAL A 135 -3.62 3.85 -12.95
C VAL A 135 -2.64 4.76 -12.22
N HIS A 136 -2.69 4.74 -10.89
CA HIS A 136 -1.97 5.69 -10.05
C HIS A 136 -0.45 5.48 -10.08
N LEU A 137 0.03 4.23 -10.02
CA LEU A 137 1.47 3.98 -9.90
C LEU A 137 2.26 4.36 -11.17
N PRO A 138 1.80 4.02 -12.40
CA PRO A 138 2.42 4.53 -13.62
C PRO A 138 2.34 6.06 -13.72
N TRP A 139 1.21 6.67 -13.32
CA TRP A 139 1.08 8.12 -13.28
C TRP A 139 2.10 8.76 -12.34
N LEU A 140 2.28 8.21 -11.13
CA LEU A 140 3.22 8.71 -10.13
C LEU A 140 4.67 8.58 -10.62
N ALA A 141 5.02 7.49 -11.28
CA ALA A 141 6.33 7.32 -11.90
C ALA A 141 6.58 8.36 -13.02
N ALA A 142 5.59 8.63 -13.85
CA ALA A 142 5.68 9.66 -14.89
C ALA A 142 5.74 11.08 -14.31
N GLU A 143 5.00 11.35 -13.23
CA GLU A 143 5.04 12.60 -12.48
C GLU A 143 6.40 12.82 -11.82
N ALA A 144 6.98 11.77 -11.22
CA ALA A 144 8.34 11.81 -10.69
C ALA A 144 9.35 12.20 -11.79
N GLY A 145 9.24 11.59 -12.98
CA GLY A 145 10.06 11.95 -14.14
C GLY A 145 9.90 13.42 -14.56
N ARG A 146 8.66 13.93 -14.60
CA ARG A 146 8.37 15.36 -14.89
C ARG A 146 8.99 16.31 -13.87
N ARG A 147 9.17 15.88 -12.62
CA ARG A 147 9.86 16.65 -11.56
C ARG A 147 11.39 16.56 -11.62
N GLY A 148 11.94 15.86 -12.61
CA GLY A 148 13.37 15.67 -12.80
C GLY A 148 13.97 14.54 -11.96
N ILE A 149 13.15 13.63 -11.44
CA ILE A 149 13.63 12.40 -10.80
C ILE A 149 14.01 11.40 -11.90
N VAL A 150 15.21 10.83 -11.83
CA VAL A 150 15.68 9.85 -12.82
C VAL A 150 15.23 8.45 -12.39
N LEU A 151 14.40 7.78 -13.18
CA LEU A 151 14.04 6.37 -12.98
C LEU A 151 14.94 5.50 -13.85
N GLU A 152 15.71 4.60 -13.25
CA GLU A 152 16.66 3.73 -13.93
C GLU A 152 16.31 2.27 -13.68
N ARG A 153 16.17 1.50 -14.76
CA ARG A 153 15.99 0.05 -14.67
C ARG A 153 17.34 -0.62 -14.40
N ARG A 154 17.62 -0.91 -13.14
CA ARG A 154 18.87 -1.54 -12.68
C ARG A 154 18.60 -2.47 -11.51
N ARG A 155 19.14 -3.69 -11.61
CA ARG A 155 19.19 -4.61 -10.48
C ARG A 155 20.25 -4.15 -9.49
N VAL A 156 19.83 -3.89 -8.26
CA VAL A 156 20.73 -3.59 -7.15
C VAL A 156 21.05 -4.89 -6.42
N THR A 157 22.32 -5.13 -6.16
CA THR A 157 22.83 -6.28 -5.38
C THR A 157 23.56 -5.85 -4.12
N SER A 158 23.91 -4.56 -4.01
CA SER A 158 24.55 -3.94 -2.86
C SER A 158 24.10 -2.48 -2.73
N LEU A 159 23.69 -2.07 -1.53
CA LEU A 159 23.36 -0.67 -1.25
C LEU A 159 24.60 0.23 -1.32
N ASP A 160 25.76 -0.29 -0.94
CA ASP A 160 27.04 0.43 -1.00
C ASP A 160 27.41 0.78 -2.45
N GLU A 161 27.22 -0.18 -3.37
CA GLU A 161 27.47 0.05 -4.80
C GLU A 161 26.44 1.01 -5.41
N ALA A 162 25.16 0.87 -5.04
CA ALA A 162 24.10 1.74 -5.51
C ALA A 162 24.30 3.20 -5.06
N GLY A 163 24.84 3.39 -3.85
CA GLY A 163 25.07 4.70 -3.24
C GLY A 163 26.49 5.26 -3.41
N ARG A 164 27.37 4.64 -4.21
CA ARG A 164 28.79 5.05 -4.33
C ARG A 164 28.98 6.55 -4.63
N ASP A 165 28.09 7.11 -5.44
CA ASP A 165 28.11 8.52 -5.85
C ASP A 165 26.94 9.32 -5.25
N ALA A 166 26.38 8.88 -4.12
CA ALA A 166 25.25 9.50 -3.47
C ALA A 166 25.60 9.89 -2.02
N ASP A 167 24.97 10.96 -1.54
CA ASP A 167 25.09 11.38 -0.15
C ASP A 167 24.14 10.56 0.75
N LEU A 168 23.09 9.99 0.15
CA LEU A 168 22.07 9.19 0.83
C LEU A 168 21.57 8.04 -0.07
N VAL A 169 21.36 6.87 0.53
CA VAL A 169 20.55 5.78 -0.05
C VAL A 169 19.26 5.65 0.74
N VAL A 170 18.11 5.66 0.08
CA VAL A 170 16.83 5.25 0.68
C VAL A 170 16.49 3.85 0.19
N HIS A 171 16.33 2.92 1.12
CA HIS A 171 16.13 1.50 0.84
C HIS A 171 14.65 1.11 0.99
N CYS A 172 13.94 1.06 -0.13
CA CYS A 172 12.51 0.77 -0.26
C CYS A 172 12.24 -0.53 -1.06
N SER A 173 13.09 -1.54 -0.92
CA SER A 173 13.04 -2.75 -1.76
C SER A 173 11.92 -3.74 -1.37
N GLY A 174 11.15 -3.47 -0.32
CA GLY A 174 10.07 -4.33 0.15
C GLY A 174 10.58 -5.73 0.49
N MET A 175 10.08 -6.75 -0.23
CA MET A 175 10.53 -8.14 -0.08
C MET A 175 12.03 -8.33 -0.37
N GLY A 176 12.60 -7.47 -1.22
CA GLY A 176 14.02 -7.52 -1.59
C GLY A 176 14.98 -7.27 -0.42
N ALA A 177 14.51 -6.69 0.69
CA ALA A 177 15.32 -6.42 1.86
C ALA A 177 15.92 -7.70 2.47
N ARG A 178 15.19 -8.81 2.37
CA ARG A 178 15.67 -10.12 2.81
C ARG A 178 16.97 -10.54 2.12
N THR A 179 17.11 -10.22 0.83
CA THR A 179 18.32 -10.56 0.05
C THR A 179 19.36 -9.44 0.05
N LEU A 180 18.93 -8.17 0.04
CA LEU A 180 19.83 -7.02 -0.08
C LEU A 180 20.59 -6.72 1.20
N VAL A 181 19.93 -6.87 2.36
CA VAL A 181 20.52 -6.54 3.68
C VAL A 181 20.40 -7.70 4.67
N GLY A 182 19.97 -8.88 4.21
CA GLY A 182 19.89 -10.08 5.06
C GLY A 182 18.79 -10.03 6.12
N ASP A 183 17.80 -9.13 6.01
CA ASP A 183 16.73 -9.03 7.00
C ASP A 183 15.74 -10.20 6.85
N THR A 184 15.99 -11.27 7.61
CA THR A 184 15.17 -12.48 7.60
C THR A 184 13.82 -12.32 8.30
N THR A 185 13.59 -11.19 9.00
CA THR A 185 12.30 -10.87 9.62
C THR A 185 11.26 -10.43 8.59
N VAL A 186 11.69 -10.12 7.37
CA VAL A 186 10.80 -9.89 6.23
C VAL A 186 10.31 -11.23 5.67
N THR A 187 9.01 -11.46 5.76
CA THR A 187 8.34 -12.70 5.30
C THR A 187 7.15 -12.37 4.39
N PRO A 188 6.80 -13.26 3.44
CA PRO A 188 5.67 -13.02 2.58
C PRO A 188 4.37 -13.28 3.34
N VAL A 189 3.39 -12.41 3.12
CA VAL A 189 1.98 -12.71 3.40
C VAL A 189 1.25 -12.68 2.06
N ARG A 190 1.04 -13.87 1.50
CA ARG A 190 0.39 -14.03 0.20
C ARG A 190 -1.05 -13.54 0.30
N GLY A 191 -1.46 -12.80 -0.72
CA GLY A 191 -2.82 -12.32 -0.86
C GLY A 191 -3.34 -12.60 -2.24
N GLN A 192 -4.44 -13.34 -2.30
CA GLN A 192 -5.18 -13.51 -3.52
C GLN A 192 -6.40 -12.59 -3.56
N ILE A 193 -6.64 -12.02 -4.74
CA ILE A 193 -7.81 -11.21 -5.09
C ILE A 193 -8.41 -11.73 -6.41
N VAL A 194 -9.66 -11.34 -6.65
CA VAL A 194 -10.36 -11.57 -7.92
C VAL A 194 -10.84 -10.22 -8.43
N ARG A 195 -10.60 -9.93 -9.71
CA ARG A 195 -11.17 -8.77 -10.39
C ARG A 195 -12.41 -9.18 -11.14
N VAL A 196 -13.47 -8.40 -11.00
CA VAL A 196 -14.75 -8.63 -11.70
C VAL A 196 -15.26 -7.32 -12.30
N THR A 197 -16.16 -7.39 -13.28
CA THR A 197 -16.85 -6.20 -13.81
C THR A 197 -17.58 -5.45 -12.69
N ASN A 198 -17.53 -4.12 -12.69
CA ASN A 198 -18.28 -3.32 -11.72
C ASN A 198 -19.75 -3.15 -12.16
N PRO A 199 -20.76 -3.68 -11.43
CA PRO A 199 -22.17 -3.54 -11.79
C PRO A 199 -22.78 -2.19 -11.37
N GLY A 200 -21.96 -1.15 -11.18
CA GLY A 200 -22.39 0.19 -10.73
C GLY A 200 -22.25 0.42 -9.22
N LEU A 201 -21.43 -0.38 -8.53
CA LEU A 201 -21.11 -0.19 -7.11
C LEU A 201 -20.24 1.04 -6.91
N THR A 202 -20.53 1.80 -5.86
CA THR A 202 -19.82 3.03 -5.49
C THR A 202 -19.32 3.03 -4.04
N MET A 203 -19.61 1.99 -3.27
CA MET A 203 -19.23 1.86 -1.86
C MET A 203 -18.41 0.60 -1.65
N SER A 204 -17.33 0.70 -0.88
CA SER A 204 -16.58 -0.46 -0.41
C SER A 204 -17.35 -1.18 0.69
N VAL A 205 -17.34 -2.50 0.69
CA VAL A 205 -17.94 -3.32 1.76
C VAL A 205 -16.91 -4.33 2.25
N ARG A 206 -16.83 -4.54 3.56
CA ARG A 206 -15.95 -5.57 4.11
C ARG A 206 -16.51 -6.26 5.34
N ASP A 207 -16.11 -7.50 5.51
CA ASP A 207 -16.31 -8.31 6.71
C ASP A 207 -15.01 -9.06 7.01
N GLU A 208 -14.38 -8.71 8.13
CA GLU A 208 -13.14 -9.33 8.60
C GLU A 208 -13.33 -10.71 9.21
N ALA A 209 -14.53 -10.97 9.73
CA ALA A 209 -14.88 -12.16 10.51
C ALA A 209 -15.97 -12.98 9.83
N HIS A 210 -16.08 -12.90 8.50
CA HIS A 210 -17.02 -13.70 7.73
C HIS A 210 -16.73 -15.21 7.96
N PRO A 211 -17.75 -16.07 8.17
CA PRO A 211 -17.55 -17.49 8.50
C PRO A 211 -16.66 -18.28 7.53
N GLY A 212 -16.71 -17.92 6.24
CA GLY A 212 -15.84 -18.49 5.20
C GLY A 212 -14.43 -17.87 5.08
N GLY A 213 -14.05 -16.97 6.00
CA GLY A 213 -12.83 -16.16 5.94
C GLY A 213 -13.08 -14.73 5.46
N ARG A 214 -12.09 -13.84 5.62
CA ARG A 214 -12.18 -12.40 5.27
C ARG A 214 -12.82 -12.16 3.88
N ALA A 215 -13.66 -11.15 3.81
CA ALA A 215 -14.31 -10.69 2.59
C ALA A 215 -14.21 -9.16 2.47
N TYR A 216 -13.89 -8.66 1.29
CA TYR A 216 -13.97 -7.25 0.95
C TYR A 216 -14.26 -7.06 -0.54
N VAL A 217 -15.01 -6.01 -0.85
CA VAL A 217 -15.37 -5.55 -2.18
C VAL A 217 -14.98 -4.09 -2.29
N HIS A 218 -14.13 -3.77 -3.25
CA HIS A 218 -13.64 -2.41 -3.49
C HIS A 218 -13.95 -2.01 -4.93
N PRO A 219 -15.01 -1.21 -5.16
CA PRO A 219 -15.34 -0.74 -6.50
C PRO A 219 -14.37 0.35 -6.96
N ARG A 220 -13.84 0.13 -8.16
CA ARG A 220 -13.03 1.05 -8.96
C ARG A 220 -13.88 1.65 -10.09
N ALA A 221 -13.28 2.49 -10.93
CA ALA A 221 -13.95 3.16 -12.04
C ALA A 221 -14.59 2.17 -13.03
N HIS A 222 -13.93 1.04 -13.31
CA HIS A 222 -14.37 0.09 -14.34
C HIS A 222 -14.50 -1.37 -13.86
N ASP A 223 -13.89 -1.71 -12.72
CA ASP A 223 -13.92 -3.05 -12.15
C ASP A 223 -14.13 -3.01 -10.63
N CYS A 224 -14.29 -4.17 -10.03
CA CYS A 224 -14.30 -4.35 -8.58
C CYS A 224 -13.16 -5.29 -8.20
N VAL A 225 -12.42 -4.93 -7.15
CA VAL A 225 -11.47 -5.84 -6.51
C VAL A 225 -12.16 -6.55 -5.35
N LEU A 226 -12.19 -7.87 -5.45
CA LEU A 226 -12.74 -8.76 -4.45
C LEU A 226 -11.59 -9.46 -3.76
N GLY A 227 -11.62 -9.52 -2.44
CA GLY A 227 -10.64 -10.30 -1.72
C GLY A 227 -11.09 -10.72 -0.34
N GLY A 228 -10.23 -11.40 0.40
CA GLY A 228 -8.99 -11.96 -0.10
C GLY A 228 -8.42 -12.96 0.88
N THR A 229 -7.17 -13.35 0.65
CA THR A 229 -6.41 -14.23 1.55
C THR A 229 -5.28 -13.48 2.28
N LEU A 230 -4.82 -14.08 3.37
CA LEU A 230 -3.68 -13.66 4.20
C LEU A 230 -2.89 -14.92 4.57
N ASP A 231 -2.15 -15.47 3.60
CA ASP A 231 -1.45 -16.75 3.78
C ASP A 231 0.00 -16.47 4.20
N ASP A 232 0.29 -16.67 5.48
CA ASP A 232 1.61 -16.42 6.07
C ASP A 232 2.66 -17.41 5.53
N GLY A 233 3.83 -16.91 5.11
CA GLY A 233 4.96 -17.74 4.70
C GLY A 233 4.84 -18.41 3.33
N VAL A 234 3.73 -18.19 2.60
CA VAL A 234 3.54 -18.73 1.26
C VAL A 234 4.25 -17.85 0.23
N TRP A 235 5.21 -18.43 -0.49
CA TRP A 235 6.02 -17.74 -1.50
C TRP A 235 5.48 -17.85 -2.93
N ASP A 236 4.60 -18.84 -3.19
CA ASP A 236 4.03 -19.04 -4.50
C ASP A 236 2.95 -17.99 -4.80
N ALA A 237 3.24 -17.10 -5.75
CA ALA A 237 2.34 -16.06 -6.22
C ALA A 237 1.38 -16.53 -7.34
N THR A 238 1.32 -17.84 -7.62
CA THR A 238 0.36 -18.41 -8.57
C THR A 238 -1.05 -18.35 -7.96
N PRO A 239 -2.05 -17.78 -8.66
CA PRO A 239 -3.43 -17.81 -8.19
C PRO A 239 -3.98 -19.23 -8.06
N ASP A 240 -4.67 -19.51 -6.95
CA ASP A 240 -5.36 -20.78 -6.68
C ASP A 240 -6.85 -20.64 -7.08
N PRO A 241 -7.34 -21.42 -8.06
CA PRO A 241 -8.74 -21.38 -8.47
C PRO A 241 -9.73 -21.61 -7.32
N ALA A 242 -9.43 -22.52 -6.38
CA ALA A 242 -10.33 -22.81 -5.26
C ALA A 242 -10.44 -21.63 -4.29
N ALA A 243 -9.32 -20.96 -4.00
CA ALA A 243 -9.32 -19.72 -3.23
C ALA A 243 -10.08 -18.60 -3.95
N GLY A 244 -9.98 -18.51 -5.29
CA GLY A 244 -10.73 -17.57 -6.11
C GLY A 244 -12.24 -17.75 -5.99
N GLU A 245 -12.71 -18.99 -6.14
CA GLU A 245 -14.12 -19.35 -5.97
C GLU A 245 -14.62 -19.07 -4.54
N ALA A 246 -13.78 -19.32 -3.53
CA ALA A 246 -14.12 -18.98 -2.16
C ALA A 246 -14.27 -17.47 -1.96
N ILE A 247 -13.38 -16.64 -2.52
CA ILE A 247 -13.48 -15.17 -2.49
C ILE A 247 -14.79 -14.71 -3.15
N LEU A 248 -15.11 -15.22 -4.34
CA LEU A 248 -16.33 -14.88 -5.08
C LEU A 248 -17.59 -15.18 -4.25
N ARG A 249 -17.68 -16.38 -3.66
CA ARG A 249 -18.82 -16.76 -2.81
C ARG A 249 -19.03 -15.78 -1.66
N ARG A 250 -17.98 -15.45 -0.91
CA ARG A 250 -18.10 -14.54 0.25
C ARG A 250 -18.41 -13.11 -0.16
N CYS A 251 -17.80 -12.62 -1.23
CA CYS A 251 -18.06 -11.27 -1.73
C CYS A 251 -19.49 -11.12 -2.25
N ARG A 252 -20.03 -12.14 -2.91
CA ARG A 252 -21.44 -12.19 -3.35
C ARG A 252 -22.43 -12.34 -2.20
N ASP A 253 -22.01 -12.95 -1.08
CA ASP A 253 -22.81 -13.00 0.16
C ASP A 253 -22.98 -11.59 0.75
N ILE A 254 -21.87 -10.85 0.92
CA ILE A 254 -21.92 -9.50 1.52
C ILE A 254 -22.40 -8.40 0.55
N VAL A 255 -22.28 -8.62 -0.76
CA VAL A 255 -22.76 -7.71 -1.82
C VAL A 255 -23.48 -8.52 -2.91
N PRO A 256 -24.78 -8.81 -2.76
CA PRO A 256 -25.55 -9.63 -3.71
C PRO A 256 -25.60 -9.11 -5.15
N ALA A 257 -25.39 -7.80 -5.35
CA ALA A 257 -25.33 -7.19 -6.69
C ALA A 257 -24.16 -7.72 -7.56
N LEU A 258 -23.18 -8.42 -6.96
CA LEU A 258 -22.08 -9.06 -7.68
C LEU A 258 -22.43 -10.46 -8.25
N ARG A 259 -23.68 -10.91 -8.11
CA ARG A 259 -24.10 -12.26 -8.54
C ARG A 259 -23.73 -12.52 -10.00
N ASP A 260 -24.05 -11.56 -10.87
CA ASP A 260 -23.88 -11.66 -12.32
C ASP A 260 -22.62 -10.93 -12.82
N ALA A 261 -21.76 -10.45 -11.91
CA ALA A 261 -20.49 -9.82 -12.30
C ALA A 261 -19.54 -10.86 -12.93
N GLU A 262 -19.02 -10.53 -14.10
CA GLU A 262 -18.09 -11.38 -14.85
C GLU A 262 -16.69 -11.34 -14.22
N VAL A 263 -16.04 -12.50 -14.12
CA VAL A 263 -14.67 -12.59 -13.63
C VAL A 263 -13.72 -12.14 -14.73
N LEU A 264 -12.92 -11.11 -14.43
CA LEU A 264 -11.91 -10.56 -15.33
C LEU A 264 -10.57 -11.27 -15.14
N GLU A 265 -10.18 -11.49 -13.88
CA GLU A 265 -8.83 -11.98 -13.56
C GLU A 265 -8.73 -12.53 -12.14
N HIS A 266 -7.85 -13.52 -11.94
CA HIS A 266 -7.39 -13.96 -10.61
C HIS A 266 -5.94 -13.51 -10.42
N LEU A 267 -5.64 -12.89 -9.29
CA LEU A 267 -4.31 -12.33 -9.01
C LEU A 267 -3.87 -12.73 -7.61
N ALA A 268 -2.59 -13.11 -7.47
CA ALA A 268 -1.96 -13.30 -6.18
C ALA A 268 -0.64 -12.51 -6.09
N GLY A 269 -0.38 -11.94 -4.93
CA GLY A 269 0.81 -11.13 -4.67
C GLY A 269 1.34 -11.33 -3.26
N LEU A 270 2.63 -11.01 -3.07
CA LEU A 270 3.34 -11.21 -1.81
C LEU A 270 3.50 -9.88 -1.08
N ARG A 271 2.81 -9.72 0.04
CA ARG A 271 2.98 -8.55 0.91
C ARG A 271 4.28 -8.68 1.71
N PRO A 272 5.15 -7.65 1.74
CA PRO A 272 6.39 -7.67 2.51
C PRO A 272 6.12 -7.43 4.00
N ALA A 273 5.65 -8.46 4.70
CA ALA A 273 5.38 -8.34 6.13
C ALA A 273 6.68 -8.36 6.93
N ARG A 274 6.68 -7.61 8.03
CA ARG A 274 7.72 -7.56 9.05
C ARG A 274 7.01 -7.33 10.39
N PRO A 275 7.55 -7.75 11.54
CA PRO A 275 6.93 -7.46 12.84
C PRO A 275 6.62 -5.96 13.03
N GLU A 276 7.54 -5.12 12.59
CA GLU A 276 7.40 -3.67 12.55
C GLU A 276 7.96 -3.12 11.24
N VAL A 277 7.40 -2.03 10.73
CA VAL A 277 7.97 -1.29 9.61
C VAL A 277 9.37 -0.85 10.01
N ARG A 278 10.37 -1.16 9.18
CA ARG A 278 11.73 -0.67 9.39
C ARG A 278 11.85 0.70 8.73
N LEU A 279 11.71 1.74 9.55
CA LEU A 279 11.96 3.13 9.19
C LEU A 279 13.00 3.71 10.14
N GLU A 280 14.26 3.72 9.70
CA GLU A 280 15.40 4.18 10.51
C GLU A 280 16.59 4.56 9.63
N ALA A 281 17.47 5.41 10.15
CA ALA A 281 18.71 5.81 9.49
C ALA A 281 19.90 5.02 10.04
N GLU A 282 20.72 4.47 9.14
CA GLU A 282 22.06 3.96 9.42
C GLU A 282 23.09 5.04 9.00
N PRO A 283 24.02 5.43 9.88
CA PRO A 283 25.00 6.46 9.57
C PRO A 283 25.98 5.98 8.50
N ALA A 284 26.56 6.94 7.76
CA ALA A 284 27.65 6.64 6.85
C ALA A 284 28.86 6.09 7.63
N THR A 285 29.64 5.24 6.97
CA THR A 285 30.94 4.76 7.47
C THR A 285 32.03 5.10 6.45
N ALA A 286 33.29 4.83 6.77
CA ALA A 286 34.39 5.02 5.83
C ALA A 286 34.21 4.23 4.51
N THR A 287 33.39 3.18 4.50
CA THR A 287 33.20 2.29 3.35
C THR A 287 31.75 2.17 2.88
N ARG A 288 30.79 2.80 3.56
CA ARG A 288 29.35 2.70 3.23
C ARG A 288 28.66 4.06 3.26
N PRO A 289 27.73 4.32 2.32
CA PRO A 289 26.93 5.54 2.34
C PRO A 289 26.00 5.57 3.54
N ARG A 290 25.45 6.75 3.84
CA ARG A 290 24.31 6.86 4.76
C ARG A 290 23.11 6.16 4.14
N VAL A 291 22.39 5.36 4.93
CA VAL A 291 21.21 4.62 4.46
C VAL A 291 20.01 4.97 5.32
N ILE A 292 18.85 5.22 4.71
CA ILE A 292 17.56 5.23 5.42
C ILE A 292 16.76 4.04 4.91
N HIS A 293 16.37 3.15 5.81
CA HIS A 293 15.48 2.05 5.49
C HIS A 293 14.03 2.50 5.54
N ASP A 294 13.21 2.06 4.59
CA ASP A 294 11.75 2.20 4.63
C ASP A 294 11.11 0.99 3.91
N TYR A 295 10.93 -0.10 4.66
CA TYR A 295 10.34 -1.35 4.16
C TYR A 295 9.63 -2.15 5.25
N GLY A 296 8.96 -3.23 4.87
CA GLY A 296 8.24 -4.10 5.82
C GLY A 296 6.80 -3.66 6.09
N HIS A 297 6.18 -2.93 5.16
CA HIS A 297 4.84 -2.35 5.31
C HIS A 297 3.69 -3.36 5.31
N GLY A 298 3.96 -4.65 5.11
CA GLY A 298 2.95 -5.71 5.07
C GLY A 298 1.81 -5.39 4.09
N GLY A 299 0.57 -5.45 4.58
CA GLY A 299 -0.62 -5.09 3.80
C GLY A 299 -0.95 -3.60 3.78
N SER A 300 -0.10 -2.75 4.34
CA SER A 300 -0.36 -1.32 4.58
C SER A 300 0.50 -0.39 3.74
N GLY A 301 1.18 -0.87 2.70
CA GLY A 301 2.10 -0.05 1.90
C GLY A 301 1.47 1.25 1.39
N ILE A 302 0.22 1.22 0.90
CA ILE A 302 -0.52 2.43 0.49
C ILE A 302 -0.91 3.27 1.70
N THR A 303 -1.48 2.64 2.73
CA THR A 303 -1.92 3.29 3.98
C THR A 303 -0.81 4.11 4.65
N LEU A 304 0.46 3.69 4.52
CA LEU A 304 1.60 4.32 5.21
C LEU A 304 2.54 5.11 4.29
N SER A 305 2.38 4.98 2.97
CA SER A 305 3.33 5.44 1.96
C SER A 305 3.83 6.88 2.14
N TRP A 306 2.92 7.85 2.22
CA TRP A 306 3.28 9.28 2.26
C TRP A 306 3.76 9.71 3.65
N GLY A 307 3.16 9.18 4.72
CA GLY A 307 3.61 9.44 6.08
C GLY A 307 5.00 8.88 6.37
N CYS A 308 5.31 7.68 5.87
CA CYS A 308 6.68 7.14 5.93
C CYS A 308 7.64 7.99 5.08
N ALA A 309 7.23 8.42 3.89
CA ALA A 309 8.05 9.27 3.03
C ALA A 309 8.38 10.64 3.65
N ASP A 310 7.45 11.21 4.41
CA ASP A 310 7.69 12.43 5.18
C ASP A 310 8.78 12.22 6.24
N ASP A 311 8.73 11.11 7.00
CA ASP A 311 9.78 10.78 7.98
C ASP A 311 11.14 10.49 7.32
N VAL A 312 11.14 9.83 6.16
CA VAL A 312 12.36 9.64 5.37
C VAL A 312 12.97 10.97 4.97
N ALA A 313 12.14 11.95 4.56
CA ALA A 313 12.61 13.28 4.20
C ALA A 313 13.16 14.06 5.42
N ASP A 314 12.50 13.95 6.57
CA ASP A 314 12.97 14.57 7.82
C ASP A 314 14.29 13.95 8.30
N LEU A 315 14.41 12.62 8.24
CA LEU A 315 15.67 11.93 8.50
C LEU A 315 16.74 12.33 7.48
N ALA A 316 16.41 12.49 6.20
CA ALA A 316 17.38 12.90 5.18
C ALA A 316 17.97 14.29 5.47
N ASP A 317 17.16 15.21 5.95
CA ASP A 317 17.57 16.57 6.32
C ASP A 317 18.27 16.65 7.70
N ALA A 318 18.13 15.61 8.53
CA ALA A 318 18.85 15.53 9.81
C ALA A 318 20.37 15.48 9.60
N PRO A 319 21.15 16.16 10.45
CA PRO A 319 22.61 16.28 10.34
C PRO A 319 23.36 14.95 10.52
#